data_AF-A0A933IKI9-F1
#
_entry.id   AF-A0A933IKI9-F1
#
_cell.length_a   1.000
_cell.length_b   1.000
_cell.length_c   1.000
_cell.angle_alpha   90.00
_cell.angle_beta   90.00
_cell.angle_gamma   90.00
#
_symmetry.space_group_name_H-M   'P 1'
#
loop_
_entity.id
_entity.type
_entity.pdbx_description
1 polymer ?
#
loop_
_entity_poly.entity_id
_entity_poly.type
_entity_poly.pdbx_seq_one_letter_code
_entity_poly.pdbx_strand_id
1 'polypeptide(L)' 'MHHIIRRGIETRNVFRDDTDRNRFVDRQAAKLPVETRTPCFARALIPNHFHLLWKTGKKPIAKVTQRKYSRGENF' A
#
# COMPACT_ATOMS: atom_id res chain seq x y z
N MET A 1 -13.45 3.44 8.45
CA MET A 1 -12.61 3.38 7.23
C MET A 1 -11.43 4.31 7.45
N HIS A 2 -10.28 4.01 6.86
CA HIS A 2 -9.07 4.80 7.04
C HIS A 2 -8.43 5.10 5.68
N HIS A 3 -8.06 6.36 5.51
CA HIS A 3 -7.27 6.82 4.40
C HIS A 3 -5.79 6.81 4.83
N ILE A 4 -4.97 6.01 4.17
CA ILE A 4 -3.52 5.98 4.34
C ILE A 4 -2.89 6.76 3.19
N ILE A 5 -1.97 7.66 3.53
CA ILE A 5 -1.14 8.36 2.56
C ILE A 5 0.31 8.00 2.84
N ARG A 6 1.03 7.54 1.82
CA ARG A 6 2.47 7.26 1.94
C ARG A 6 3.23 7.99 0.84
N ARG A 7 4.27 8.71 1.22
CA ARG A 7 5.12 9.48 0.31
C ARG A 7 6.49 8.83 0.17
N GLY A 8 7.12 9.05 -0.98
CA GLY A 8 8.53 8.73 -1.18
C GLY A 8 9.40 9.54 -0.23
N ILE A 9 10.52 8.96 0.18
CA ILE A 9 11.55 9.67 0.97
C ILE A 9 12.25 10.66 0.04
N GLU A 10 12.55 11.86 0.55
CA GLU A 10 13.22 12.93 -0.23
C GLU A 10 12.50 13.28 -1.55
N THR A 11 11.16 13.20 -1.57
CA THR A 11 10.35 13.52 -2.75
C THR A 11 10.62 12.63 -3.96
N ARG A 12 11.38 11.53 -3.77
CA ARG A 12 11.66 10.58 -4.84
C ARG A 12 10.41 9.79 -5.21
N ASN A 13 10.44 9.23 -6.41
CA ASN A 13 9.40 8.33 -6.84
C ASN A 13 9.28 7.15 -5.88
N VAL A 14 8.05 6.82 -5.48
CA VAL A 14 7.77 5.64 -4.68
C VAL A 14 8.06 4.38 -5.49
N PHE A 15 7.69 4.42 -6.78
CA PHE A 15 7.89 3.32 -7.71
C PHE A 15 9.09 3.60 -8.59
N ARG A 16 9.93 2.57 -8.82
CA ARG A 16 11.09 2.70 -9.71
C ARG A 16 10.70 2.77 -11.17
N ASP A 17 9.70 1.99 -11.55
CA ASP A 17 9.18 1.89 -12.91
C ASP A 17 7.71 1.43 -12.90
N ASP A 18 7.14 1.31 -14.08
CA ASP A 18 5.75 0.88 -14.28
C ASP A 18 5.53 -0.60 -13.87
N THR A 19 6.57 -1.42 -13.90
CA THR A 19 6.53 -2.84 -13.49
C THR A 19 6.38 -2.95 -11.98
N ASP A 20 7.19 -2.19 -11.23
CA ASP A 20 7.13 -2.00 -9.78
C ASP A 20 5.74 -1.49 -9.35
N ARG A 21 5.22 -0.48 -10.06
CA ARG A 21 3.86 0.01 -9.86
C ARG A 21 2.80 -1.08 -10.06
N ASN A 22 2.90 -1.88 -11.11
CA ASN A 22 1.94 -2.95 -11.41
C ASN A 22 2.03 -4.11 -10.40
N ARG A 23 3.24 -4.50 -9.98
CA ARG A 23 3.44 -5.51 -8.93
C ARG A 23 2.83 -5.08 -7.60
N PHE A 24 2.99 -3.80 -7.24
CA PHE A 24 2.31 -3.22 -6.10
C PHE A 24 0.78 -3.29 -6.25
N VAL A 25 0.25 -3.08 -7.46
CA VAL A 25 -1.18 -3.22 -7.75
C VAL A 25 -1.69 -4.61 -7.48
N ASP A 26 -1.03 -5.61 -8.07
CA ASP A 26 -1.44 -7.00 -7.97
C ASP A 26 -1.33 -7.51 -6.54
N ARG A 27 -0.27 -7.14 -5.83
CA ARG A 27 -0.07 -7.54 -4.43
C ARG A 27 -1.16 -6.97 -3.52
N GLN A 28 -1.59 -5.73 -3.75
CA GLN A 28 -2.69 -5.16 -2.99
C GLN A 28 -4.04 -5.78 -3.31
N ALA A 29 -4.28 -6.16 -4.57
CA ALA A 29 -5.54 -6.76 -4.98
C ALA A 29 -5.65 -8.21 -4.51
N ALA A 30 -4.58 -9.00 -4.67
CA ALA A 30 -4.60 -10.44 -4.41
C ALA A 30 -4.20 -10.81 -2.98
N LYS A 31 -3.15 -10.18 -2.41
CA LYS A 31 -2.46 -10.71 -1.23
C LYS A 31 -2.91 -10.07 0.09
N LEU A 32 -3.07 -8.74 0.11
CA LEU A 32 -3.41 -8.01 1.33
C LEU A 32 -4.82 -8.29 1.88
N PRO A 33 -5.89 -8.37 1.07
CA PRO A 33 -7.24 -8.58 1.58
C PRO A 33 -7.40 -9.98 2.19
N VAL A 34 -6.76 -10.99 1.58
CA VAL A 34 -6.81 -12.39 2.03
C VAL A 34 -6.05 -12.58 3.35
N GLU A 35 -4.84 -12.04 3.46
CA GLU A 35 -3.99 -12.23 4.65
C GLU A 35 -4.44 -11.40 5.86
N THR A 36 -5.02 -10.23 5.63
CA THR A 36 -5.30 -9.27 6.71
C THR A 36 -6.78 -9.01 6.97
N ARG A 37 -7.69 -9.57 6.13
CA ARG A 37 -9.12 -9.26 6.14
C ARG A 37 -9.39 -7.76 6.07
N THR A 38 -8.55 -7.04 5.34
CA THR A 38 -8.62 -5.59 5.16
C THR A 38 -8.97 -5.31 3.69
N PRO A 39 -10.26 -5.25 3.33
CA PRO A 39 -10.63 -4.91 1.96
C PRO A 39 -10.17 -3.49 1.62
N CYS A 40 -9.53 -3.37 0.46
CA CYS A 40 -9.12 -2.10 -0.15
C CYS A 40 -10.25 -1.64 -1.08
N PHE A 41 -10.85 -0.48 -0.78
CA PHE A 41 -11.98 0.05 -1.55
C PHE A 41 -11.53 0.96 -2.68
N ALA A 42 -10.46 1.72 -2.46
CA ALA A 42 -9.93 2.65 -3.45
C ALA A 42 -8.42 2.84 -3.27
N ARG A 43 -7.78 3.24 -4.36
CA ARG A 43 -6.32 3.38 -4.48
C ARG A 43 -6.00 4.44 -5.53
N ALA A 44 -5.15 5.41 -5.18
CA ALA A 44 -4.61 6.38 -6.13
C ALA A 44 -3.08 6.33 -6.09
N LEU A 45 -2.45 6.11 -7.25
CA LEU A 45 -1.00 6.00 -7.39
C LEU A 45 -0.50 7.27 -8.07
N ILE A 46 0.32 8.04 -7.38
CA ILE A 46 1.01 9.23 -7.89
C ILE A 46 2.51 8.91 -7.83
N PRO A 47 3.35 9.41 -8.74
CA PRO A 47 4.76 9.01 -8.80
C PRO A 47 5.50 9.17 -7.46
N ASN A 48 5.27 10.26 -6.74
CA ASN A 48 5.94 10.59 -5.47
C ASN A 48 5.13 10.21 -4.21
N HIS A 49 3.87 9.75 -4.33
CA HIS A 49 3.07 9.28 -3.20
C HIS A 49 1.87 8.43 -3.62
N PHE A 50 1.29 7.66 -2.71
CA PHE A 50 0.06 6.93 -2.97
C PHE A 50 -0.94 7.05 -1.83
N HIS A 51 -2.21 6.90 -2.21
CA HIS A 51 -3.37 6.97 -1.33
C HIS A 51 -4.07 5.61 -1.33
N LEU A 52 -4.35 5.07 -0.14
CA LEU A 52 -5.11 3.83 0.03
C LEU A 52 -6.31 4.07 0.93
N LEU A 53 -7.48 3.62 0.48
CA LEU A 53 -8.70 3.62 1.27
C LEU A 53 -9.01 2.20 1.73
N TRP A 54 -8.76 1.94 3.01
CA TRP A 54 -8.92 0.62 3.62
C TRP A 54 -10.01 0.62 4.68
N LYS A 55 -10.74 -0.49 4.77
CA LYS A 55 -11.55 -0.80 5.95
C LYS A 55 -10.77 -1.79 6.80
N THR A 56 -10.30 -1.34 7.94
CA THR A 56 -9.74 -2.20 8.98
C THR A 56 -10.77 -3.20 9.46
N GLY A 57 -10.35 -4.47 9.50
CA GLY A 57 -11.02 -5.51 10.26
C GLY A 57 -10.53 -5.52 11.72
N LYS A 58 -10.39 -6.72 12.30
CA LYS A 58 -10.00 -6.93 13.72
C LYS A 58 -8.57 -6.50 14.09
N LYS A 59 -7.70 -6.17 13.13
CA LYS A 59 -6.31 -5.77 13.39
C LYS A 59 -6.12 -4.27 13.13
N PRO A 60 -5.43 -3.54 14.02
CA PRO A 60 -5.17 -2.12 13.85
C PRO A 60 -4.32 -1.85 12.60
N ILE A 61 -4.71 -0.83 11.84
CA ILE A 61 -4.11 -0.50 10.54
C ILE A 61 -2.60 -0.31 10.62
N ALA A 62 -2.12 0.35 11.68
CA ALA A 62 -0.70 0.60 11.92
C ALA A 62 0.15 -0.68 11.87
N LYS A 63 -0.37 -1.80 12.39
CA LYS A 63 0.34 -3.08 12.41
C LYS A 63 0.42 -3.73 11.03
N VAL A 64 -0.56 -3.47 10.17
CA VAL A 64 -0.58 -3.94 8.76
C VAL A 64 0.36 -3.07 7.91
N THR A 65 0.23 -1.76 8.01
CA THR A 65 1.01 -0.78 7.22
C THR A 65 2.49 -0.86 7.54
N GLN A 66 2.87 -1.00 8.83
CA GLN A 66 4.26 -1.12 9.26
C GLN A 66 4.90 -2.40 8.72
N ARG A 67 4.23 -3.54 8.79
CA ARG A 67 4.81 -4.83 8.35
C ARG A 67 4.94 -4.96 6.84
N LYS A 68 3.98 -4.45 6.07
CA LYS A 68 3.90 -4.68 4.61
C LYS A 68 4.60 -3.63 3.77
N TYR A 69 4.85 -2.44 4.31
CA TYR A 69 5.52 -1.36 3.59
C TYR A 69 6.88 -1.00 4.20
N SER A 70 7.40 -1.79 5.15
CA SER A 70 8.79 -1.70 5.60
C SER A 70 9.74 -1.98 4.44
N ARG A 71 10.85 -1.25 4.42
CA ARG A 71 11.83 -1.07 3.32
C ARG A 71 12.49 -2.36 2.77
N GLY A 72 12.10 -3.55 3.23
CA GLY A 72 12.63 -4.85 2.82
C GLY A 72 11.72 -5.66 1.91
N GLU A 73 10.48 -5.26 1.70
CA GLU A 73 9.65 -5.82 0.63
C GLU A 73 9.65 -4.82 -0.52
N ASN A 74 10.43 -5.13 -1.56
CA ASN A 74 10.50 -4.34 -2.78
C ASN A 74 9.07 -4.03 -3.27
N PHE A 75 8.85 -2.76 -3.60
CA PHE A 75 7.70 -2.35 -4.40
C PHE A 75 7.80 -3.02 -5.78
#